data_AF-A0A1G9YL74-F1
#
_entry.id   AF-A0A1G9YL74-F1
#
_cell.length_a   1.000
_cell.length_b   1.000
_cell.length_c   1.000
_cell.angle_alpha   90.00
_cell.angle_beta   90.00
_cell.angle_gamma   90.00
#
_symmetry.space_group_name_H-M   'P 1'
#
loop_
_entity.id
_entity.type
_entity.pdbx_description
1 polymer ?
#
loop_
_entity_poly.entity_id
_entity_poly.type
_entity_poly.pdbx_seq_one_letter_code
_entity_poly.pdbx_strand_id
1 'polypeptide(L)' 'METRHAVLALVLVVTLLMALRGVLALLEGDLGTFGRQAGVGGIVLAFGVALYRNWEDLG' A
#
# COMPACT_ATOMS: atom_id res chain seq x y z
N MET A 1 2.94 -8.26 -19.81
CA MET A 1 3.67 -7.02 -19.47
C MET A 1 2.76 -5.91 -18.91
N GLU A 2 1.54 -5.70 -19.40
CA GLU A 2 0.68 -4.57 -18.96
C GLU A 2 0.03 -4.79 -17.58
N THR A 3 -0.49 -5.99 -17.31
CA THR A 3 -1.22 -6.31 -16.08
C THR A 3 -0.39 -6.09 -14.82
N ARG A 4 0.90 -6.45 -14.83
CA ARG A 4 1.79 -6.24 -13.67
C ARG A 4 1.91 -4.76 -13.28
N HIS A 5 2.01 -3.87 -14.28
CA HIS A 5 2.10 -2.43 -14.04
C HIS A 5 0.77 -1.86 -13.58
N ALA A 6 -0.36 -2.32 -14.13
CA ALA A 6 -1.69 -1.90 -13.71
C ALA A 6 -1.96 -2.29 -12.24
N VAL A 7 -1.59 -3.51 -11.85
CA VAL A 7 -1.72 -4.00 -10.46
C VAL A 7 -0.82 -3.18 -9.53
N LEU A 8 0.43 -2.93 -9.90
CA LEU A 8 1.33 -2.10 -9.11
C LEU A 8 0.80 -0.67 -8.96
N ALA A 9 0.30 -0.06 -10.04
CA ALA A 9 -0.29 1.27 -10.00
C ALA A 9 -1.49 1.33 -9.05
N LEU A 10 -2.37 0.32 -9.08
CA LEU A 10 -3.49 0.22 -8.15
C LEU A 10 -3.01 0.13 -6.70
N VAL A 11 -2.04 -0.74 -6.41
CA VAL A 11 -1.44 -0.87 -5.07
C VAL A 11 -0.90 0.48 -4.60
N LEU A 12 -0.13 1.17 -5.43
CA LEU A 12 0.44 2.48 -5.09
C LEU A 12 -0.65 3.52 -4.79
N VAL A 13 -1.72 3.56 -5.57
CA VAL A 13 -2.86 4.46 -5.32
C VAL A 13 -3.53 4.14 -3.99
N VAL A 14 -3.82 2.87 -3.70
CA VAL A 14 -4.46 2.46 -2.44
C VAL A 14 -3.56 2.78 -1.26
N THR A 15 -2.26 2.46 -1.33
CA THR A 15 -1.30 2.77 -0.27
C THR A 15 -1.20 4.28 -0.05
N LEU A 16 -1.20 5.10 -1.11
CA LEU A 16 -1.17 6.55 -0.99
C LEU A 16 -2.41 7.10 -0.25
N LEU A 17 -3.59 6.59 -0.57
CA LEU A 17 -4.84 6.97 0.11
C LEU A 17 -4.80 6.58 1.60
N MET A 18 -4.27 5.40 1.92
CA MET A 18 -4.10 4.97 3.31
C MET A 18 -3.08 5.84 4.05
N ALA A 19 -1.98 6.19 3.40
CA ALA A 19 -0.97 7.09 3.96
C ALA A 19 -1.58 8.47 4.26
N LEU A 20 -2.36 9.04 3.34
CA LEU A 20 -3.07 10.30 3.56
C LEU A 20 -4.02 10.20 4.76
N ARG A 21 -4.83 9.14 4.84
CA ARG A 21 -5.72 8.90 6.00
C ARG A 21 -4.94 8.74 7.30
N GLY A 22 -3.80 8.07 7.26
CA GLY A 22 -2.91 7.92 8.42
C GLY A 22 -2.36 9.28 8.88
N VAL A 23 -1.90 10.12 7.96
CA VAL A 23 -1.42 11.48 8.27
C VAL A 23 -2.52 12.32 8.90
N LEU A 24 -3.74 12.29 8.35
CA LEU A 24 -4.86 13.02 8.93
C LEU A 24 -5.18 12.53 10.35
N ALA A 25 -5.23 11.21 10.58
CA ALA A 25 -5.44 10.65 11.91
C ALA A 25 -4.34 11.07 12.91
N LEU A 26 -3.09 11.13 12.46
CA LEU A 26 -1.97 11.58 13.30
C LEU A 26 -2.11 13.07 13.68
N LEU A 27 -2.55 13.92 12.74
CA LEU A 27 -2.83 15.33 13.02
C LEU A 27 -4.00 15.51 13.99
N GLU A 28 -4.97 14.59 13.97
CA GLU A 28 -6.10 14.54 14.91
C GLU A 28 -5.74 13.91 16.27
N GLY A 29 -4.52 13.37 16.42
CA GLY A 29 -4.06 12.71 17.64
C GLY A 29 -4.53 11.26 17.80
N ASP A 30 -5.17 10.67 16.78
CA ASP A 30 -5.58 9.26 16.77
C ASP A 30 -4.43 8.34 16.31
N LEU A 31 -3.59 7.97 17.28
CA LEU A 31 -2.48 7.03 17.08
C LEU A 31 -2.94 5.61 16.73
N GLY A 32 -4.15 5.22 17.15
CA GLY A 32 -4.70 3.89 16.89
C GLY A 32 -5.03 3.71 15.40
N THR A 33 -5.69 4.70 14.81
CA THR A 33 -5.97 4.72 13.37
C THR A 33 -4.69 4.90 12.57
N PHE A 34 -3.79 5.80 12.96
CA PHE A 34 -2.49 5.96 12.30
C PHE A 34 -1.72 4.62 12.24
N GLY A 35 -1.59 3.94 13.39
CA GLY A 35 -0.89 2.65 13.47
C GLY A 35 -1.50 1.57 12.57
N ARG A 36 -2.84 1.50 12.50
CA ARG A 36 -3.54 0.56 11.59
C ARG A 36 -3.29 0.89 10.13
N GLN A 37 -3.36 2.17 9.75
CA GLN A 37 -3.10 2.59 8.37
C GLN A 37 -1.65 2.32 7.97
N ALA A 38 -0.69 2.61 8.85
CA ALA A 38 0.72 2.33 8.63
C ALA A 38 0.99 0.82 8.50
N GLY A 39 0.42 0.01 9.40
CA GLY A 39 0.59 -1.45 9.39
C GLY A 39 -0.01 -2.08 8.14
N VAL A 40 -1.31 -1.86 7.90
CA VAL A 40 -2.01 -2.48 6.75
C VAL A 40 -1.47 -1.92 5.43
N GLY A 41 -1.26 -0.61 5.32
CA GLY A 41 -0.73 0.04 4.12
C GLY A 41 0.69 -0.43 3.80
N GLY A 42 1.54 -0.61 4.82
CA GLY A 42 2.88 -1.17 4.68
C GLY A 42 2.86 -2.61 4.18
N ILE A 43 2.01 -3.46 4.73
CA ILE A 43 1.85 -4.86 4.28
C ILE A 43 1.39 -4.92 2.83
N VAL A 44 0.35 -4.15 2.47
CA VAL A 44 -0.19 -4.11 1.11
C VAL A 44 0.88 -3.66 0.10
N LEU A 45 1.65 -2.61 0.44
CA LEU A 45 2.73 -2.11 -0.42
C LEU A 45 3.83 -3.14 -0.58
N ALA A 46 4.31 -3.72 0.52
CA ALA A 46 5.37 -4.72 0.51
C ALA A 46 4.96 -5.94 -0.34
N PHE A 47 3.73 -6.41 -0.17
CA PHE A 47 3.19 -7.51 -0.97
C PHE A 47 3.07 -7.15 -2.45
N GLY A 48 2.50 -5.99 -2.78
CA GLY A 48 2.35 -5.58 -4.19
C GLY A 48 3.68 -5.36 -4.91
N VAL A 49 4.69 -4.83 -4.21
CA VAL A 49 6.05 -4.69 -4.75
C VAL A 49 6.70 -6.07 -4.95
N ALA A 50 6.55 -6.99 -3.99
CA ALA A 50 7.06 -8.34 -4.13
C ALA A 50 6.39 -9.07 -5.30
N LEU A 51 5.07 -8.97 -5.43
CA LEU A 51 4.32 -9.55 -6.54
C LEU A 51 4.77 -8.99 -7.89
N TYR A 52 4.96 -7.67 -8.00
CA TYR A 52 5.44 -7.05 -9.23
C TYR A 52 6.84 -7.53 -9.62
N ARG A 53 7.73 -7.70 -8.64
CA ARG A 53 9.11 -8.16 -8.86
C ARG A 53 9.20 -9.62 -9.28
N ASN A 54 8.38 -10.48 -8.69
CA ASN A 54 8.39 -11.92 -8.94
C ASN A 54 7.31 -12.35 -9.95
N TRP A 55 6.76 -11.41 -10.72
CA TRP A 55 5.61 -11.65 -11.60
C TRP A 55 5.90 -12.73 -12.66
N GLU A 56 7.12 -12.78 -13.17
CA GLU A 56 7.55 -13.75 -14.20
C GLU A 56 7.90 -15.12 -13.60
N ASP A 57 8.21 -15.19 -12.30
CA ASP A 57 8.49 -16.46 -11.60
C ASP A 57 7.21 -17.14 -11.07
N LEU A 58 6.12 -16.38 -10.97
CA LEU A 58 4.82 -16.82 -10.45
C LEU A 58 3.78 -17.18 -11.54
N GLY A 59 4.01 -16.75 -12.78
CA GLY A 59 3.07 -16.88 -13.91
C GLY A 59 3.57 -17.82 -15.00
#